data_AF-A0A812T5N8-F1
#
_entry.id   AF-A0A812T5N8-F1
#
_cell.length_a   1.000
_cell.length_b   1.000
_cell.length_c   1.000
_cell.angle_alpha   90.00
_cell.angle_beta   90.00
_cell.angle_gamma   90.00
#
_symmetry.space_group_name_H-M   'P 1'
#
loop_
_entity.id
_entity.type
_entity.pdbx_description
1 polymer ?
#
loop_
_entity_poly.entity_id
_entity_poly.type
_entity_poly.pdbx_seq_one_letter_code
_entity_poly.pdbx_strand_id
1 'polypeptide(L)'
;MADPGSPMSPPSPNPPSSKGAADSFEERPTVATMRPPRPEVLWKKHDRKAMKTGQRGTIYWVGKQIIAEDGSKTGQVEKGASYQGEWDNNEKNGYGVQVFPNGQKYEGQWANGMRNGEGTLWVPFGKAKKLRKLYVGGWKNDKRHGRGTCFFKDGQFFQGDWTQGKMNGQGLLRYSNGDLYIGEWSNGLRSGQGTLTKANGDCYEGFWLNDKREGSGSYFYAESGKVFVGEWVNDLPKAGVYTQANSNPEQATPVPQTTILPTLMLAFPNEVLDGALAAVRELQHFSPDFAESGEQVDEAEDEYGNEVDTTSNAVGISRAEDTGFMTDRSPTRISHIYRGRARMTALRTVSLVS
;
A
#
# COMPACT_ATOMS: atom_id res chain seq x y z
N MET A 1 5.01 37.98 49.01
CA MET A 1 4.25 38.04 47.75
C MET A 1 5.03 38.91 46.78
N ALA A 2 4.86 38.71 45.46
CA ALA A 2 5.68 39.35 44.43
C ALA A 2 4.80 39.92 43.30
N ASP A 3 5.45 40.62 42.37
CA ASP A 3 4.92 41.27 41.16
C ASP A 3 4.00 42.51 41.36
N PRO A 4 3.87 43.40 40.34
CA PRO A 4 4.76 43.61 39.17
C PRO A 4 5.15 45.10 38.95
N GLY A 5 6.11 45.36 38.05
CA GLY A 5 6.42 46.73 37.59
C GLY A 5 7.50 46.81 36.50
N SER A 6 7.24 47.57 35.43
CA SER A 6 8.16 47.76 34.29
C SER A 6 8.55 49.26 34.13
N PRO A 7 9.14 49.72 33.00
CA PRO A 7 10.59 49.92 32.88
C PRO A 7 11.01 51.39 32.73
N MET A 8 12.32 51.67 32.74
CA MET A 8 12.91 53.01 32.49
C MET A 8 14.05 52.97 31.46
N SER A 9 14.22 54.07 30.73
CA SER A 9 15.08 54.18 29.53
C SER A 9 16.56 54.49 29.82
N PRO A 10 17.50 54.14 28.91
CA PRO A 10 18.93 54.49 29.04
C PRO A 10 19.25 55.93 28.56
N PRO A 11 20.30 56.58 29.11
CA PRO A 11 20.73 57.93 28.73
C PRO A 11 21.75 57.97 27.57
N SER A 12 22.00 59.18 27.04
CA SER A 12 22.88 59.48 25.90
C SER A 12 24.39 59.60 26.26
N PRO A 13 25.32 59.52 25.27
CA PRO A 13 26.76 59.41 25.53
C PRO A 13 27.52 60.74 25.65
N ASN A 14 28.73 60.68 26.23
CA ASN A 14 29.68 61.79 26.40
C ASN A 14 30.66 61.97 25.22
N PRO A 15 31.25 63.17 25.03
CA PRO A 15 32.20 63.47 23.95
C PRO A 15 33.65 62.95 24.21
N PRO A 16 34.50 62.85 23.16
CA PRO A 16 35.80 62.17 23.23
C PRO A 16 36.97 63.04 23.72
N SER A 17 38.04 62.37 24.16
CA SER A 17 39.35 62.95 24.47
C SER A 17 40.34 62.77 23.31
N SER A 18 41.27 63.70 23.12
CA SER A 18 42.25 63.71 22.02
C SER A 18 43.66 63.35 22.48
N LYS A 19 44.41 62.60 21.65
CA LYS A 19 45.89 62.53 21.67
C LYS A 19 46.45 61.71 20.51
N GLY A 20 47.67 62.06 20.09
CA GLY A 20 48.56 61.21 19.30
C GLY A 20 48.44 61.37 17.79
N ALA A 21 49.50 61.90 17.16
CA ALA A 21 49.74 61.82 15.73
C ALA A 21 51.12 61.19 15.51
N ALA A 22 51.22 60.21 14.62
CA ALA A 22 52.51 59.68 14.15
C ALA A 22 52.35 58.99 12.78
N ASP A 23 53.22 59.40 11.86
CA ASP A 23 53.62 58.76 10.60
C ASP A 23 52.60 58.52 9.47
N SER A 24 53.14 58.37 8.25
CA SER A 24 52.39 58.55 7.00
C SER A 24 52.56 57.42 5.99
N PHE A 25 51.43 56.94 5.47
CA PHE A 25 51.36 56.33 4.14
C PHE A 25 49.97 56.65 3.54
N GLU A 26 49.89 57.52 2.53
CA GLU A 26 48.65 57.73 1.78
C GLU A 26 48.36 56.54 0.86
N GLU A 27 47.82 55.45 1.41
CA GLU A 27 46.97 54.57 0.59
C GLU A 27 45.69 55.32 0.23
N ARG A 28 45.76 56.08 -0.88
CA ARG A 28 44.60 56.74 -1.46
C ARG A 28 43.53 55.69 -1.72
N PRO A 29 42.33 55.77 -1.12
CA PRO A 29 41.27 54.83 -1.43
C PRO A 29 40.94 55.01 -2.91
N THR A 30 41.30 54.03 -3.73
CA THR A 30 40.94 54.05 -5.14
C THR A 30 39.42 53.93 -5.19
N VAL A 31 38.76 55.05 -5.50
CA VAL A 31 37.30 55.08 -5.70
C VAL A 31 37.03 54.21 -6.92
N ALA A 32 36.76 52.94 -6.65
CA ALA A 32 36.31 51.95 -7.61
C ALA A 32 34.95 52.40 -8.09
N THR A 33 34.98 53.30 -9.08
CA THR A 33 33.82 53.90 -9.74
C THR A 33 33.07 52.74 -10.37
N MET A 34 32.05 52.26 -9.66
CA MET A 34 31.25 51.14 -10.12
C MET A 34 30.64 51.54 -11.44
N ARG A 35 31.20 50.99 -12.53
CA ARG A 35 30.71 51.27 -13.88
C ARG A 35 29.21 50.98 -13.88
N PRO A 36 28.36 51.89 -14.35
CA PRO A 36 26.92 51.67 -14.34
C PRO A 36 26.62 50.31 -14.99
N PRO A 37 25.72 49.51 -14.41
CA PRO A 37 25.53 48.12 -14.83
C PRO A 37 25.24 48.08 -16.33
N ARG A 38 26.09 47.36 -17.08
CA ARG A 38 26.05 47.36 -18.55
C ARG A 38 24.62 47.07 -19.02
N PRO A 39 24.03 47.90 -19.90
CA PRO A 39 22.62 47.78 -20.27
C PRO A 39 22.35 46.38 -20.83
N GLU A 40 21.24 45.79 -20.38
CA GLU A 40 20.92 44.38 -20.70
C GLU A 40 20.87 44.16 -22.22
N VAL A 41 21.75 43.28 -22.69
CA VAL A 41 21.88 42.84 -24.08
C VAL A 41 20.53 42.41 -24.67
N LEU A 42 20.20 42.95 -25.84
CA LEU A 42 18.86 42.82 -26.45
C LEU A 42 18.42 41.36 -26.62
N TRP A 43 19.35 40.44 -26.89
CA TRP A 43 19.02 39.02 -27.03
C TRP A 43 18.39 38.41 -25.77
N LYS A 44 18.79 38.82 -24.55
CA LYS A 44 18.13 38.36 -23.31
C LYS A 44 16.71 38.86 -23.16
N LYS A 45 16.42 40.07 -23.67
CA LYS A 45 15.06 40.63 -23.72
C LYS A 45 14.20 39.93 -24.79
N HIS A 46 14.82 39.47 -25.87
CA HIS A 46 14.13 38.71 -26.93
C HIS A 46 13.85 37.27 -26.47
N ASP A 47 14.83 36.60 -25.86
CA ASP A 47 14.72 35.24 -25.31
C ASP A 47 13.63 35.15 -24.23
N ARG A 48 13.63 36.10 -23.27
CA ARG A 48 12.57 36.23 -22.26
C ARG A 48 11.18 36.50 -22.86
N LYS A 49 11.09 37.10 -24.05
CA LYS A 49 9.83 37.29 -24.81
C LYS A 49 9.46 36.07 -25.68
N ALA A 50 10.43 35.21 -26.01
CA ALA A 50 10.22 33.97 -26.76
C ALA A 50 9.69 32.83 -25.87
N MET A 51 9.85 32.95 -24.54
CA MET A 51 9.20 32.08 -23.56
C MET A 51 7.68 31.98 -23.80
N LYS A 52 7.20 30.76 -24.03
CA LYS A 52 5.77 30.46 -24.16
C LYS A 52 5.12 30.50 -22.77
N THR A 53 4.47 31.62 -22.49
CA THR A 53 3.68 31.87 -21.28
C THR A 53 2.24 32.26 -21.63
N GLY A 54 1.32 32.15 -20.68
CA GLY A 54 -0.10 32.51 -20.82
C GLY A 54 -0.92 31.51 -21.66
N GLN A 55 -2.19 31.82 -21.88
CA GLN A 55 -3.09 30.98 -22.68
C GLN A 55 -2.64 30.94 -24.16
N ARG A 56 -2.60 29.75 -24.76
CA ARG A 56 -2.20 29.56 -26.15
C ARG A 56 -3.28 28.80 -26.95
N GLY A 57 -3.39 29.16 -28.22
CA GLY A 57 -4.08 28.34 -29.21
C GLY A 57 -3.36 27.00 -29.43
N THR A 58 -3.99 26.10 -30.18
CA THR A 58 -3.53 24.71 -30.28
C THR A 58 -2.10 24.60 -30.84
N ILE A 59 -1.20 24.06 -30.02
CA ILE A 59 0.16 23.69 -30.41
C ILE A 59 0.16 22.24 -30.86
N TYR A 60 0.75 21.99 -32.02
CA TYR A 60 0.83 20.67 -32.65
C TYR A 60 2.28 20.19 -32.69
N TRP A 61 2.48 18.91 -32.39
CA TRP A 61 3.72 18.19 -32.70
C TRP A 61 3.46 17.35 -33.93
N VAL A 62 4.21 17.59 -35.01
CA VAL A 62 4.04 16.88 -36.29
C VAL A 62 4.40 15.40 -36.11
N GLY A 63 3.55 14.53 -36.65
CA GLY A 63 3.77 13.08 -36.63
C GLY A 63 4.88 12.64 -37.61
N LYS A 64 5.58 11.55 -37.30
CA LYS A 64 6.63 11.00 -38.18
C LYS A 64 6.02 10.10 -39.25
N GLN A 65 6.51 10.24 -40.48
CA GLN A 65 6.29 9.22 -41.52
C GLN A 65 7.23 8.04 -41.26
N ILE A 66 6.70 6.81 -41.25
CA ILE A 66 7.50 5.61 -41.03
C ILE A 66 8.12 5.19 -42.37
N ILE A 67 9.44 5.02 -42.36
CA ILE A 67 10.26 4.58 -43.48
C ILE A 67 10.79 3.19 -43.13
N ALA A 68 10.80 2.27 -44.10
CA ALA A 68 11.39 0.94 -43.93
C ALA A 68 12.91 0.96 -44.10
N GLU A 69 13.56 -0.16 -43.79
CA GLU A 69 15.03 -0.32 -43.84
C GLU A 69 15.60 -0.16 -45.27
N ASP A 70 14.76 -0.37 -46.30
CA ASP A 70 15.07 -0.14 -47.73
C ASP A 70 14.90 1.33 -48.16
N GLY A 71 14.53 2.23 -47.24
CA GLY A 71 14.23 3.64 -47.54
C GLY A 71 12.82 3.88 -48.11
N SER A 72 11.99 2.85 -48.28
CA SER A 72 10.64 2.99 -48.80
C SER A 72 9.65 3.55 -47.77
N LYS A 73 8.61 4.24 -48.23
CA LYS A 73 7.56 4.79 -47.36
C LYS A 73 6.53 3.69 -47.06
N THR A 74 6.44 3.25 -45.81
CA THR A 74 5.57 2.11 -45.41
C THR A 74 4.06 2.38 -45.47
N GLY A 75 3.65 3.56 -45.94
CA GLY A 75 2.27 4.07 -45.85
C GLY A 75 1.84 4.45 -44.43
N GLN A 76 2.56 4.02 -43.39
CA GLN A 76 2.22 4.33 -42.00
C GLN A 76 2.80 5.69 -41.57
N VAL A 77 2.00 6.43 -40.81
CA VAL A 77 2.35 7.74 -40.25
C VAL A 77 1.97 7.72 -38.77
N GLU A 78 2.93 7.93 -37.88
CA GLU A 78 2.65 8.17 -36.47
C GLU A 78 1.77 9.42 -36.35
N LYS A 79 0.70 9.39 -35.55
CA LYS A 79 -0.12 10.59 -35.37
C LYS A 79 0.62 11.64 -34.57
N GLY A 80 0.48 12.89 -34.98
CA GLY A 80 0.94 14.03 -34.19
C GLY A 80 0.23 14.11 -32.83
N ALA A 81 0.86 14.82 -31.89
CA ALA A 81 0.20 15.24 -30.65
C ALA A 81 -0.38 16.65 -30.82
N SER A 82 -1.39 17.00 -30.02
CA SER A 82 -1.85 18.39 -29.91
C SER A 82 -2.12 18.78 -28.46
N TYR A 83 -1.89 20.05 -28.12
CA TYR A 83 -2.22 20.64 -26.83
C TYR A 83 -2.88 22.00 -27.02
N GLN A 84 -3.96 22.26 -26.28
CA GLN A 84 -4.64 23.54 -26.20
C GLN A 84 -4.86 23.89 -24.73
N GLY A 85 -4.40 25.06 -24.28
CA GLY A 85 -4.46 25.43 -22.86
C GLY A 85 -3.44 26.49 -22.49
N GLU A 86 -3.22 26.61 -21.18
CA GLU A 86 -2.23 27.50 -20.60
C GLU A 86 -0.79 26.95 -20.76
N TRP A 87 0.17 27.87 -20.80
CA TRP A 87 1.61 27.61 -20.82
C TRP A 87 2.30 28.51 -19.81
N ASP A 88 3.41 28.04 -19.26
CA ASP A 88 4.34 28.86 -18.49
C ASP A 88 5.77 28.34 -18.69
N ASN A 89 6.76 29.25 -18.73
CA ASN A 89 8.18 28.93 -18.84
C ASN A 89 8.55 27.87 -19.92
N ASN A 90 7.88 27.90 -21.08
CA ASN A 90 7.99 26.91 -22.18
C ASN A 90 7.43 25.50 -21.90
N GLU A 91 6.66 25.33 -20.83
CA GLU A 91 5.99 24.08 -20.48
C GLU A 91 4.47 24.24 -20.41
N LYS A 92 3.74 23.11 -20.38
CA LYS A 92 2.30 23.08 -20.12
C LYS A 92 2.06 23.35 -18.63
N ASN A 93 1.20 24.32 -18.33
CA ASN A 93 0.84 24.71 -16.97
C ASN A 93 -0.65 25.12 -16.96
N GLY A 94 -1.28 25.32 -15.80
CA GLY A 94 -2.70 25.68 -15.70
C GLY A 94 -3.64 24.65 -16.34
N TYR A 95 -4.80 25.08 -16.83
CA TYR A 95 -5.77 24.17 -17.45
C TYR A 95 -5.46 23.90 -18.93
N GLY A 96 -5.56 22.63 -19.36
CA GLY A 96 -5.30 22.27 -20.75
C GLY A 96 -5.76 20.88 -21.19
N VAL A 97 -6.05 20.79 -22.49
CA VAL A 97 -6.43 19.57 -23.21
C VAL A 97 -5.23 19.07 -24.00
N GLN A 98 -4.83 17.81 -23.79
CA GLN A 98 -3.83 17.13 -24.63
C GLN A 98 -4.47 15.95 -25.39
N VAL A 99 -4.23 15.87 -26.70
CA VAL A 99 -4.43 14.64 -27.48
C VAL A 99 -3.06 14.03 -27.79
N PHE A 100 -2.91 12.75 -27.47
CA PHE A 100 -1.65 12.01 -27.59
C PHE A 100 -1.59 11.23 -28.92
N PRO A 101 -0.38 10.90 -29.43
CA PRO A 101 -0.20 10.11 -30.67
C PRO A 101 -0.97 8.77 -30.69
N ASN A 102 -1.08 8.13 -29.52
CA ASN A 102 -1.82 6.88 -29.33
C ASN A 102 -3.36 7.05 -29.36
N GLY A 103 -3.87 8.27 -29.56
CA GLY A 103 -5.30 8.59 -29.59
C GLY A 103 -5.95 8.76 -28.21
N GLN A 104 -5.19 8.74 -27.12
CA GLN A 104 -5.70 9.13 -25.80
C GLN A 104 -5.95 10.65 -25.74
N LYS A 105 -6.88 11.07 -24.87
CA LYS A 105 -7.13 12.48 -24.54
C LYS A 105 -6.96 12.68 -23.04
N TYR A 106 -6.32 13.76 -22.62
CA TYR A 106 -6.41 14.30 -21.25
C TYR A 106 -7.03 15.70 -21.27
N GLU A 107 -7.73 16.06 -20.21
CA GLU A 107 -8.33 17.38 -19.95
C GLU A 107 -8.31 17.62 -18.44
N GLY A 108 -7.66 18.69 -18.00
CA GLY A 108 -7.45 18.94 -16.58
C GLY A 108 -6.28 19.89 -16.33
N GLN A 109 -5.78 19.87 -15.10
CA GLN A 109 -4.70 20.74 -14.67
C GLN A 109 -3.32 20.19 -15.04
N TRP A 110 -2.41 21.10 -15.32
CA TRP A 110 -1.01 20.85 -15.67
C TRP A 110 -0.11 21.66 -14.75
N ALA A 111 1.04 21.11 -14.39
CA ALA A 111 2.11 21.84 -13.75
C ALA A 111 3.44 21.27 -14.22
N ASN A 112 4.35 22.16 -14.66
CA ASN A 112 5.69 21.83 -15.13
C ASN A 112 5.69 20.68 -16.16
N GLY A 113 4.86 20.82 -17.21
CA GLY A 113 4.72 19.85 -18.30
C GLY A 113 3.94 18.57 -17.97
N MET A 114 3.72 18.25 -16.69
CA MET A 114 3.09 17.02 -16.20
C MET A 114 1.62 17.22 -15.81
N ARG A 115 0.79 16.17 -15.89
CA ARG A 115 -0.58 16.22 -15.33
C ARG A 115 -0.53 16.38 -13.81
N ASN A 116 -1.34 17.30 -13.30
CA ASN A 116 -1.45 17.63 -11.88
C ASN A 116 -2.91 17.98 -11.53
N GLY A 117 -3.21 18.29 -10.27
CA GLY A 117 -4.55 18.71 -9.84
C GLY A 117 -5.67 17.76 -10.29
N GLU A 118 -6.87 18.29 -10.57
CA GLU A 118 -7.98 17.49 -11.09
C GLU A 118 -7.93 17.31 -12.62
N GLY A 119 -8.29 16.12 -13.11
CA GLY A 119 -8.39 15.88 -14.55
C GLY A 119 -8.98 14.55 -14.98
N THR A 120 -9.48 14.52 -16.22
CA THR A 120 -10.04 13.33 -16.87
C THR A 120 -9.09 12.80 -17.94
N LEU A 121 -8.93 11.48 -17.99
CA LEU A 121 -8.21 10.75 -19.04
C LEU A 121 -9.20 9.86 -19.81
N TRP A 122 -9.23 9.98 -21.13
CA TRP A 122 -9.97 9.10 -22.04
C TRP A 122 -9.02 8.22 -22.86
N VAL A 123 -9.48 7.01 -23.17
CA VAL A 123 -8.82 6.07 -24.08
C VAL A 123 -9.72 5.76 -25.28
N PRO A 124 -9.14 5.51 -26.47
CA PRO A 124 -9.91 4.98 -27.60
C PRO A 124 -10.37 3.55 -27.32
N PHE A 125 -11.59 3.20 -27.76
CA PHE A 125 -12.23 1.92 -27.51
C PHE A 125 -12.99 1.39 -28.74
N GLY A 126 -13.01 0.07 -28.88
CA GLY A 126 -13.61 -0.64 -30.02
C GLY A 126 -12.91 -0.41 -31.36
N LYS A 127 -13.34 -1.12 -32.41
CA LYS A 127 -12.79 -0.98 -33.78
C LYS A 127 -12.90 0.46 -34.30
N ALA A 128 -13.97 1.17 -33.95
CA ALA A 128 -14.22 2.56 -34.30
C ALA A 128 -13.40 3.60 -33.50
N LYS A 129 -12.55 3.18 -32.54
CA LYS A 129 -11.69 4.04 -31.70
C LYS A 129 -12.42 5.20 -31.01
N LYS A 130 -13.70 5.02 -30.65
CA LYS A 130 -14.50 6.01 -29.90
C LYS A 130 -13.86 6.23 -28.52
N LEU A 131 -13.76 7.48 -28.07
CA LEU A 131 -13.22 7.79 -26.74
C LEU A 131 -14.19 7.35 -25.63
N ARG A 132 -13.66 6.67 -24.61
CA ARG A 132 -14.34 6.43 -23.33
C ARG A 132 -13.49 6.97 -22.18
N LYS A 133 -14.11 7.37 -21.07
CA LYS A 133 -13.37 7.73 -19.84
C LYS A 133 -12.61 6.49 -19.33
N LEU A 134 -11.35 6.67 -18.97
CA LEU A 134 -10.54 5.69 -18.22
C LEU A 134 -10.41 6.12 -16.76
N TYR A 135 -10.20 7.42 -16.50
CA TYR A 135 -10.04 7.96 -15.15
C TYR A 135 -10.64 9.36 -15.05
N VAL A 136 -11.22 9.68 -13.88
CA VAL A 136 -11.65 11.02 -13.47
C VAL A 136 -11.21 11.22 -12.02
N GLY A 137 -10.44 12.27 -11.72
CA GLY A 137 -10.02 12.59 -10.37
C GLY A 137 -8.64 13.24 -10.33
N GLY A 138 -7.99 13.17 -9.17
CA GLY A 138 -6.73 13.84 -8.92
C GLY A 138 -5.48 13.21 -9.58
N TRP A 139 -4.51 14.07 -9.85
CA TRP A 139 -3.23 13.78 -10.48
C TRP A 139 -2.10 14.49 -9.74
N LYS A 140 -0.93 13.86 -9.71
CA LYS A 140 0.32 14.47 -9.23
C LYS A 140 1.49 13.88 -9.99
N ASN A 141 2.23 14.74 -10.70
CA ASN A 141 3.41 14.37 -11.50
C ASN A 141 3.12 13.17 -12.42
N ASP A 142 2.10 13.33 -13.29
CA ASP A 142 1.63 12.32 -14.26
C ASP A 142 1.04 11.02 -13.70
N LYS A 143 0.93 10.86 -12.38
CA LYS A 143 0.33 9.69 -11.71
C LYS A 143 -1.02 10.05 -11.07
N ARG A 144 -1.95 9.09 -11.04
CA ARG A 144 -3.22 9.21 -10.29
C ARG A 144 -2.95 9.41 -8.80
N HIS A 145 -3.61 10.37 -8.16
CA HIS A 145 -3.35 10.74 -6.76
C HIS A 145 -4.56 11.41 -6.10
N GLY A 146 -4.79 11.17 -4.81
CA GLY A 146 -6.01 11.64 -4.14
C GLY A 146 -7.24 10.84 -4.58
N ARG A 147 -8.44 11.43 -4.46
CA ARG A 147 -9.68 10.73 -4.81
C ARG A 147 -9.89 10.67 -6.33
N GLY A 148 -10.40 9.54 -6.81
CA GLY A 148 -10.76 9.40 -8.22
C GLY A 148 -11.42 8.06 -8.59
N THR A 149 -12.04 8.05 -9.76
CA THR A 149 -12.76 6.90 -10.32
C THR A 149 -12.04 6.38 -11.56
N CYS A 150 -11.75 5.07 -11.60
CA CYS A 150 -11.13 4.37 -12.72
C CYS A 150 -12.11 3.38 -13.35
N PHE A 151 -12.30 3.45 -14.66
CA PHE A 151 -13.21 2.60 -15.43
C PHE A 151 -12.40 1.58 -16.24
N PHE A 152 -12.39 0.33 -15.81
CA PHE A 152 -11.65 -0.75 -16.49
C PHE A 152 -12.33 -1.16 -17.79
N LYS A 153 -11.64 -1.93 -18.63
CA LYS A 153 -12.10 -2.26 -19.99
C LYS A 153 -13.43 -3.04 -19.96
N ASP A 154 -13.58 -3.91 -18.97
CA ASP A 154 -14.55 -5.00 -18.94
C ASP A 154 -15.78 -4.65 -18.06
N GLY A 155 -16.10 -3.34 -17.96
CA GLY A 155 -17.23 -2.81 -17.20
C GLY A 155 -16.96 -2.55 -15.71
N GLN A 156 -15.90 -3.13 -15.14
CA GLN A 156 -15.50 -2.90 -13.74
C GLN A 156 -15.14 -1.43 -13.49
N PHE A 157 -15.37 -0.94 -12.27
CA PHE A 157 -14.88 0.37 -11.85
C PHE A 157 -14.43 0.41 -10.40
N PHE A 158 -13.33 1.13 -10.14
CA PHE A 158 -12.89 1.51 -8.80
C PHE A 158 -13.23 2.97 -8.55
N GLN A 159 -13.73 3.29 -7.36
CA GLN A 159 -13.90 4.66 -6.86
C GLN A 159 -13.30 4.75 -5.45
N GLY A 160 -12.31 5.61 -5.26
CA GLY A 160 -11.61 5.70 -3.97
C GLY A 160 -10.32 6.52 -4.04
N ASP A 161 -9.45 6.28 -3.06
CA ASP A 161 -8.18 6.95 -2.90
C ASP A 161 -7.04 6.32 -3.74
N TRP A 162 -6.16 7.18 -4.24
CA TRP A 162 -5.03 6.84 -5.11
C TRP A 162 -3.72 7.43 -4.59
N THR A 163 -2.66 6.64 -4.61
CA THR A 163 -1.29 7.09 -4.33
C THR A 163 -0.31 6.53 -5.34
N GLN A 164 0.50 7.42 -5.94
CA GLN A 164 1.52 7.08 -6.94
C GLN A 164 1.00 6.19 -8.10
N GLY A 165 -0.26 6.38 -8.50
CA GLY A 165 -0.89 5.60 -9.58
C GLY A 165 -1.58 4.29 -9.14
N LYS A 166 -1.42 3.85 -7.89
CA LYS A 166 -2.02 2.64 -7.30
C LYS A 166 -3.21 2.99 -6.39
N MET A 167 -4.16 2.07 -6.26
CA MET A 167 -5.27 2.16 -5.30
C MET A 167 -4.71 1.99 -3.87
N ASN A 168 -4.94 2.96 -2.99
CA ASN A 168 -4.42 2.99 -1.61
C ASN A 168 -5.33 3.85 -0.73
N GLY A 169 -5.70 3.40 0.46
CA GLY A 169 -6.66 4.09 1.33
C GLY A 169 -8.06 3.50 1.18
N GLN A 170 -9.10 4.32 1.32
CA GLN A 170 -10.49 3.83 1.24
C GLN A 170 -10.96 3.72 -0.21
N GLY A 171 -11.69 2.65 -0.56
CA GLY A 171 -12.14 2.45 -1.93
C GLY A 171 -13.19 1.37 -2.15
N LEU A 172 -14.03 1.61 -3.14
CA LEU A 172 -15.07 0.74 -3.66
C LEU A 172 -14.63 0.17 -5.01
N LEU A 173 -14.68 -1.15 -5.20
CA LEU A 173 -14.51 -1.81 -6.50
C LEU A 173 -15.76 -2.59 -6.86
N ARG A 174 -16.42 -2.23 -7.95
CA ARG A 174 -17.47 -3.03 -8.58
C ARG A 174 -16.84 -3.92 -9.66
N TYR A 175 -16.94 -5.23 -9.48
CA TYR A 175 -16.46 -6.24 -10.42
C TYR A 175 -17.50 -6.54 -11.52
N SER A 176 -17.04 -7.15 -12.62
CA SER A 176 -17.85 -7.36 -13.84
C SER A 176 -18.82 -8.54 -13.75
N ASN A 177 -18.58 -9.46 -12.80
CA ASN A 177 -19.53 -10.51 -12.42
C ASN A 177 -20.68 -9.99 -11.54
N GLY A 178 -20.62 -8.74 -11.09
CA GLY A 178 -21.60 -8.13 -10.20
C GLY A 178 -21.15 -7.99 -8.76
N ASP A 179 -20.02 -8.58 -8.34
CA ASP A 179 -19.50 -8.45 -6.97
C ASP A 179 -19.10 -6.99 -6.65
N LEU A 180 -19.05 -6.68 -5.36
CA LEU A 180 -18.79 -5.35 -4.82
C LEU A 180 -17.88 -5.45 -3.59
N TYR A 181 -16.67 -4.91 -3.67
CA TYR A 181 -15.84 -4.66 -2.49
C TYR A 181 -15.95 -3.20 -2.05
N ILE A 182 -16.03 -2.97 -0.74
CA ILE A 182 -15.90 -1.66 -0.09
C ILE A 182 -14.97 -1.82 1.10
N GLY A 183 -13.87 -1.07 1.15
CA GLY A 183 -12.95 -1.13 2.28
C GLY A 183 -11.59 -0.52 2.00
N GLU A 184 -10.60 -0.95 2.78
CA GLU A 184 -9.22 -0.50 2.70
C GLU A 184 -8.40 -1.20 1.60
N TRP A 185 -7.48 -0.43 1.01
CA TRP A 185 -6.61 -0.84 -0.08
C TRP A 185 -5.16 -0.50 0.23
N SER A 186 -4.24 -1.41 -0.11
CA SER A 186 -2.81 -1.16 -0.09
C SER A 186 -2.17 -1.64 -1.40
N ASN A 187 -1.42 -0.76 -2.05
CA ASN A 187 -0.64 -1.04 -3.25
C ASN A 187 -1.40 -1.63 -4.45
N GLY A 188 -2.74 -1.52 -4.48
CA GLY A 188 -3.60 -2.12 -5.50
C GLY A 188 -4.32 -3.41 -5.08
N LEU A 189 -4.07 -3.92 -3.87
CA LEU A 189 -4.69 -5.11 -3.29
C LEU A 189 -5.62 -4.71 -2.13
N ARG A 190 -6.65 -5.51 -1.85
CA ARG A 190 -7.48 -5.37 -0.63
C ARG A 190 -6.65 -5.67 0.60
N SER A 191 -6.71 -4.81 1.61
CA SER A 191 -5.86 -4.88 2.80
C SER A 191 -6.40 -3.98 3.90
N GLY A 192 -6.55 -4.47 5.14
CA GLY A 192 -7.24 -3.74 6.22
C GLY A 192 -8.69 -4.20 6.38
N GLN A 193 -9.56 -3.36 6.94
CA GLN A 193 -10.99 -3.68 7.08
C GLN A 193 -11.73 -3.54 5.74
N GLY A 194 -12.61 -4.49 5.44
CA GLY A 194 -13.46 -4.37 4.27
C GLY A 194 -14.54 -5.44 4.09
N THR A 195 -15.54 -5.07 3.31
CA THR A 195 -16.73 -5.85 3.00
C THR A 195 -16.70 -6.28 1.53
N LEU A 196 -16.84 -7.58 1.25
CA LEU A 196 -17.08 -8.13 -0.09
C LEU A 196 -18.49 -8.70 -0.16
N THR A 197 -19.39 -8.02 -0.88
CA THR A 197 -20.71 -8.54 -1.23
C THR A 197 -20.64 -9.15 -2.63
N LYS A 198 -20.98 -10.43 -2.75
CA LYS A 198 -21.04 -11.16 -4.03
C LYS A 198 -22.35 -10.91 -4.76
N ALA A 199 -22.37 -11.20 -6.06
CA ALA A 199 -23.55 -11.13 -6.91
C ALA A 199 -24.70 -12.08 -6.49
N ASN A 200 -24.40 -13.18 -5.77
CA ASN A 200 -25.41 -14.06 -5.17
C ASN A 200 -25.97 -13.56 -3.81
N GLY A 201 -25.52 -12.39 -3.34
CA GLY A 201 -25.92 -11.80 -2.06
C GLY A 201 -25.08 -12.23 -0.85
N ASP A 202 -24.24 -13.26 -0.97
CA ASP A 202 -23.30 -13.62 0.11
C ASP A 202 -22.40 -12.42 0.45
N CYS A 203 -22.07 -12.26 1.73
CA CYS A 203 -21.25 -11.15 2.18
C CYS A 203 -20.14 -11.63 3.12
N TYR A 204 -18.91 -11.19 2.89
CA TYR A 204 -17.85 -11.25 3.89
C TYR A 204 -17.57 -9.86 4.44
N GLU A 205 -17.46 -9.71 5.76
CA GLU A 205 -17.05 -8.48 6.44
C GLU A 205 -15.99 -8.82 7.49
N GLY A 206 -14.79 -8.25 7.34
CA GLY A 206 -13.66 -8.54 8.23
C GLY A 206 -12.33 -7.98 7.71
N PHE A 207 -11.24 -8.52 8.25
CA PHE A 207 -9.88 -8.15 7.85
C PHE A 207 -9.41 -8.83 6.54
N TRP A 208 -8.63 -8.08 5.78
CA TRP A 208 -8.00 -8.49 4.52
C TRP A 208 -6.49 -8.27 4.57
N LEU A 209 -5.74 -9.13 3.90
CA LEU A 209 -4.31 -8.99 3.69
C LEU A 209 -3.93 -9.47 2.29
N ASN A 210 -3.38 -8.59 1.47
CA ASN A 210 -2.89 -8.89 0.11
C ASN A 210 -3.93 -9.67 -0.74
N ASP A 211 -5.14 -9.12 -0.83
CA ASP A 211 -6.31 -9.71 -1.51
C ASP A 211 -6.91 -10.99 -0.90
N LYS A 212 -6.39 -11.50 0.22
CA LYS A 212 -6.97 -12.65 0.96
C LYS A 212 -7.71 -12.21 2.21
N ARG A 213 -8.68 -13.01 2.67
CA ARG A 213 -9.29 -12.88 4.02
C ARG A 213 -8.32 -13.43 5.07
N GLU A 214 -8.09 -12.67 6.13
CA GLU A 214 -7.06 -12.92 7.14
C GLU A 214 -7.48 -12.32 8.49
N GLY A 215 -7.27 -13.01 9.61
CA GLY A 215 -7.74 -12.59 10.94
C GLY A 215 -9.27 -12.66 11.10
N SER A 216 -9.80 -11.91 12.06
CA SER A 216 -11.22 -11.95 12.43
C SER A 216 -12.13 -11.45 11.31
N GLY A 217 -13.19 -12.23 11.01
CA GLY A 217 -14.20 -11.85 10.03
C GLY A 217 -15.45 -12.73 10.03
N SER A 218 -16.53 -12.16 9.49
CA SER A 218 -17.83 -12.82 9.34
C SER A 218 -18.13 -13.14 7.87
N TYR A 219 -18.85 -14.23 7.62
CA TYR A 219 -19.39 -14.59 6.32
C TYR A 219 -20.87 -14.90 6.44
N PHE A 220 -21.71 -14.09 5.79
CA PHE A 220 -23.14 -14.26 5.65
C PHE A 220 -23.46 -15.05 4.37
N TYR A 221 -24.18 -16.16 4.54
CA TYR A 221 -24.67 -17.03 3.46
C TYR A 221 -26.11 -16.63 3.12
N ALA A 222 -26.31 -15.94 2.00
CA ALA A 222 -27.58 -15.25 1.75
C ALA A 222 -28.77 -16.19 1.54
N GLU A 223 -28.56 -17.30 0.82
CA GLU A 223 -29.60 -18.30 0.52
C GLU A 223 -30.11 -19.02 1.77
N SER A 224 -29.23 -19.31 2.73
CA SER A 224 -29.59 -20.04 3.96
C SER A 224 -29.86 -19.16 5.18
N GLY A 225 -29.59 -17.85 5.07
CA GLY A 225 -29.67 -16.90 6.18
C GLY A 225 -28.75 -17.27 7.35
N LYS A 226 -27.56 -17.82 7.08
CA LYS A 226 -26.61 -18.27 8.12
C LYS A 226 -25.38 -17.39 8.18
N VAL A 227 -24.74 -17.33 9.34
CA VAL A 227 -23.52 -16.55 9.58
C VAL A 227 -22.43 -17.48 10.13
N PHE A 228 -21.26 -17.47 9.50
CA PHE A 228 -20.03 -17.91 10.14
C PHE A 228 -19.30 -16.69 10.70
N VAL A 229 -18.84 -16.72 11.94
CA VAL A 229 -17.98 -15.66 12.51
C VAL A 229 -16.76 -16.33 13.15
N GLY A 230 -15.56 -15.91 12.75
CA GLY A 230 -14.34 -16.57 13.20
C GLY A 230 -13.05 -16.01 12.60
N GLU A 231 -11.97 -16.75 12.80
CA GLU A 231 -10.63 -16.42 12.32
C GLU A 231 -10.35 -17.05 10.96
N TRP A 232 -9.79 -16.24 10.06
CA TRP A 232 -9.44 -16.61 8.69
C TRP A 232 -7.91 -16.57 8.52
N VAL A 233 -7.36 -17.51 7.77
CA VAL A 233 -5.94 -17.49 7.39
C VAL A 233 -5.83 -17.91 5.93
N ASN A 234 -5.34 -17.02 5.09
CA ASN A 234 -5.16 -17.21 3.64
C ASN A 234 -6.45 -17.72 2.97
N ASP A 235 -7.55 -16.98 3.15
CA ASP A 235 -8.91 -17.30 2.67
C ASP A 235 -9.58 -18.55 3.26
N LEU A 236 -8.92 -19.29 4.14
CA LEU A 236 -9.50 -20.47 4.80
C LEU A 236 -9.94 -20.13 6.23
N PRO A 237 -11.18 -20.45 6.64
CA PRO A 237 -11.57 -20.33 8.04
C PRO A 237 -10.82 -21.37 8.88
N LYS A 238 -10.35 -20.98 10.06
CA LYS A 238 -9.55 -21.84 10.97
C LYS A 238 -10.31 -22.24 12.23
N ALA A 239 -11.02 -21.30 12.83
CA ALA A 239 -11.91 -21.52 13.97
C ALA A 239 -13.03 -20.49 13.92
N GLY A 240 -14.22 -20.81 14.45
CA GLY A 240 -15.35 -19.89 14.47
C GLY A 240 -16.65 -20.54 14.90
N VAL A 241 -17.69 -19.73 15.04
CA VAL A 241 -19.05 -20.15 15.39
C VAL A 241 -19.95 -20.00 14.17
N TYR A 242 -20.82 -20.99 13.94
CA TYR A 242 -21.81 -20.98 12.87
C TYR A 242 -23.21 -20.84 13.47
N THR A 243 -23.93 -19.77 13.09
CA THR A 243 -25.23 -19.41 13.64
C THR A 243 -26.26 -19.15 12.55
N GLN A 244 -27.54 -19.18 12.90
CA GLN A 244 -28.59 -18.61 12.06
C GLN A 244 -28.58 -17.08 12.24
N ALA A 245 -28.78 -16.33 11.15
CA ALA A 245 -28.93 -14.88 11.22
C ALA A 245 -30.32 -14.54 11.80
N ASN A 246 -30.34 -13.90 12.96
CA ASN A 246 -31.59 -13.45 13.57
C ASN A 246 -32.19 -12.30 12.76
N SER A 247 -33.46 -12.42 12.35
CA SER A 247 -34.18 -11.41 11.54
C SER A 247 -34.37 -10.06 12.24
N ASN A 248 -34.09 -9.97 13.55
CA ASN A 248 -34.14 -8.75 14.34
C ASN A 248 -32.74 -8.40 14.87
N PRO A 249 -32.13 -7.26 14.46
CA PRO A 249 -30.81 -6.85 14.92
C PRO A 249 -30.75 -6.49 16.41
N GLU A 250 -31.88 -6.17 17.05
CA GLU A 250 -31.92 -5.94 18.51
C GLU A 250 -31.86 -7.26 19.32
N GLN A 251 -32.02 -8.40 18.65
CA GLN A 251 -31.91 -9.74 19.22
C GLN A 251 -30.69 -10.51 18.68
N ALA A 252 -29.74 -9.82 18.05
CA ALA A 252 -28.44 -10.40 17.77
C ALA A 252 -27.71 -10.66 19.10
N THR A 253 -27.54 -11.93 19.47
CA THR A 253 -26.69 -12.31 20.61
C THR A 253 -25.29 -11.74 20.37
N PRO A 254 -24.69 -10.99 21.32
CA PRO A 254 -23.36 -10.42 21.12
C PRO A 254 -22.37 -11.55 20.87
N VAL A 255 -21.71 -11.53 19.71
CA VAL A 255 -20.67 -12.51 19.38
C VAL A 255 -19.59 -12.40 20.46
N PRO A 256 -19.23 -13.49 21.16
CA PRO A 256 -18.25 -13.43 22.23
C PRO A 256 -16.90 -13.02 21.66
N GLN A 257 -16.42 -11.83 22.02
CA GLN A 257 -15.07 -11.39 21.71
C GLN A 257 -14.08 -12.17 22.58
N THR A 258 -13.66 -13.34 22.09
CA THR A 258 -12.68 -14.21 22.75
C THR A 258 -11.28 -13.58 22.67
N THR A 259 -11.03 -12.60 23.53
CA THR A 259 -9.72 -11.95 23.72
C THR A 259 -8.69 -12.85 24.40
N ILE A 260 -9.10 -14.06 24.79
CA ILE A 260 -8.27 -15.11 25.38
C ILE A 260 -8.57 -16.38 24.58
N LEU A 261 -7.55 -16.97 23.94
CA LEU A 261 -7.66 -18.32 23.39
C LEU A 261 -7.76 -19.31 24.57
N PRO A 262 -8.69 -20.27 24.55
CA PRO A 262 -8.77 -21.27 25.61
C PRO A 262 -7.49 -22.10 25.66
N THR A 263 -7.04 -22.44 26.86
CA THR A 263 -5.88 -23.32 27.05
C THR A 263 -6.15 -24.66 26.36
N LEU A 264 -5.36 -24.97 25.32
CA LEU A 264 -5.42 -26.25 24.63
C LEU A 264 -5.02 -27.37 25.61
N MET A 265 -5.97 -28.25 25.90
CA MET A 265 -5.78 -29.45 26.69
C MET A 265 -6.19 -30.67 25.87
N LEU A 266 -5.60 -31.83 26.15
CA LEU A 266 -6.09 -33.09 25.61
C LEU A 266 -7.51 -33.33 26.14
N ALA A 267 -8.43 -33.80 25.29
CA ALA A 267 -9.81 -34.07 25.70
C ALA A 267 -9.90 -35.12 26.81
N PHE A 268 -9.01 -36.11 26.77
CA PHE A 268 -8.91 -37.20 27.75
C PHE A 268 -7.42 -37.41 28.12
N PRO A 269 -6.83 -36.56 28.98
CA PRO A 269 -5.39 -36.62 29.28
C PRO A 269 -4.97 -37.96 29.88
N ASN A 270 -5.82 -38.53 30.74
CA ASN A 270 -5.57 -39.81 31.41
C ASN A 270 -5.63 -40.97 30.42
N GLU A 271 -6.62 -41.04 29.53
CA GLU A 271 -6.74 -42.12 28.54
C GLU A 271 -5.54 -42.14 27.57
N VAL A 272 -5.05 -40.96 27.16
CA VAL A 272 -3.82 -40.83 26.34
C VAL A 272 -2.59 -41.29 27.12
N LEU A 273 -2.50 -40.97 28.42
CA LEU A 273 -1.40 -41.40 29.29
C LEU A 273 -1.43 -42.91 29.55
N ASP A 274 -2.60 -43.47 29.85
CA ASP A 274 -2.80 -44.89 30.11
C ASP A 274 -2.53 -45.73 28.85
N GLY A 275 -2.98 -45.27 27.68
CA GLY A 275 -2.66 -45.89 26.39
C GLY A 275 -1.16 -45.85 26.06
N ALA A 276 -0.48 -44.73 26.32
CA ALA A 276 0.97 -44.64 26.17
C ALA A 276 1.72 -45.55 27.15
N LEU A 277 1.29 -45.63 28.41
CA LEU A 277 1.85 -46.53 29.42
C LEU A 277 1.61 -48.00 29.09
N ALA A 278 0.47 -48.36 28.48
CA ALA A 278 0.20 -49.71 27.99
C ALA A 278 1.17 -50.08 26.86
N ALA A 279 1.32 -49.23 25.84
CA ALA A 279 2.23 -49.47 24.73
C ALA A 279 3.71 -49.62 25.18
N VAL A 280 4.16 -48.82 26.15
CA VAL A 280 5.51 -48.95 26.73
C VAL A 280 5.67 -50.28 27.50
N ARG A 281 4.63 -50.76 28.19
CA ARG A 281 4.66 -52.05 28.90
C ARG A 281 4.65 -53.25 27.96
N GLU A 282 3.90 -53.20 26.86
CA GLU A 282 3.94 -54.24 25.83
C GLU A 282 5.33 -54.35 25.18
N LEU A 283 5.97 -53.21 24.88
CA LEU A 283 7.36 -53.16 24.40
C LEU A 283 8.37 -53.70 25.43
N GLN A 284 8.08 -53.63 26.73
CA GLN A 284 8.91 -54.22 27.79
C GLN A 284 8.66 -55.73 28.01
N HIS A 285 7.57 -56.29 27.49
CA HIS A 285 7.29 -57.72 27.57
C HIS A 285 7.86 -58.53 26.39
N PHE A 286 8.37 -57.87 25.34
CA PHE A 286 9.09 -58.51 24.22
C PHE A 286 10.61 -58.57 24.45
N SER A 287 11.03 -59.34 25.46
CA SER A 287 12.44 -59.70 25.67
C SER A 287 12.57 -61.14 26.21
N PRO A 288 12.79 -62.15 25.34
CA PRO A 288 13.05 -63.52 25.76
C PRO A 288 14.54 -63.77 26.01
N ASP A 289 14.90 -64.14 27.24
CA ASP A 289 16.25 -64.59 27.62
C ASP A 289 16.44 -66.10 27.39
N PHE A 290 17.72 -66.53 27.46
CA PHE A 290 18.27 -67.89 27.37
C PHE A 290 18.25 -68.58 25.97
N ALA A 291 19.22 -69.41 25.57
CA ALA A 291 20.68 -69.57 25.77
C ALA A 291 21.07 -71.06 25.58
N GLU A 292 22.27 -71.31 25.05
CA GLU A 292 23.04 -72.56 25.03
C GLU A 292 22.34 -73.91 24.70
N SER A 293 22.57 -74.37 23.46
CA SER A 293 23.02 -75.75 23.19
C SER A 293 23.79 -75.77 21.87
N GLY A 294 25.02 -76.29 21.85
CA GLY A 294 25.91 -76.26 20.68
C GLY A 294 26.17 -77.64 20.07
N GLU A 295 26.45 -77.67 18.76
CA GLU A 295 26.92 -78.84 18.02
C GLU A 295 27.86 -78.40 16.88
N GLN A 296 28.76 -79.27 16.44
CA GLN A 296 29.69 -79.09 15.31
C GLN A 296 29.04 -79.63 14.01
N VAL A 297 29.50 -79.39 12.78
CA VAL A 297 30.74 -78.76 12.27
C VAL A 297 30.36 -77.58 11.32
N ASP A 298 31.00 -77.15 10.22
CA ASP A 298 32.12 -77.59 9.36
C ASP A 298 32.84 -76.36 8.75
N GLU A 299 34.01 -76.53 8.14
CA GLU A 299 34.82 -75.43 7.57
C GLU A 299 34.47 -75.10 6.08
N ALA A 300 34.42 -73.82 5.74
CA ALA A 300 34.48 -73.30 4.36
C ALA A 300 34.97 -71.83 4.35
N GLU A 301 35.73 -71.44 3.32
CA GLU A 301 36.51 -70.20 3.28
C GLU A 301 35.85 -69.05 2.47
N ASP A 302 36.53 -67.89 2.50
CA ASP A 302 36.63 -66.83 1.49
C ASP A 302 35.76 -65.54 1.48
N GLU A 303 36.53 -64.45 1.57
CA GLU A 303 36.48 -63.15 0.87
C GLU A 303 35.49 -62.00 1.22
N TYR A 304 36.11 -60.80 1.28
CA TYR A 304 35.57 -59.42 1.31
C TYR A 304 34.37 -59.11 2.23
N GLY A 305 34.47 -58.28 3.28
CA GLY A 305 35.56 -57.42 3.75
C GLY A 305 35.24 -55.93 3.60
N ASN A 306 34.91 -55.26 4.71
CA ASN A 306 35.20 -53.83 4.98
C ASN A 306 34.89 -53.47 6.45
N GLU A 307 35.82 -52.73 7.05
CA GLU A 307 35.65 -51.95 8.28
C GLU A 307 34.67 -50.77 7.99
N VAL A 308 34.09 -50.01 8.95
CA VAL A 308 34.77 -49.23 10.00
C VAL A 308 33.92 -49.07 11.28
N ASP A 309 34.62 -48.77 12.36
CA ASP A 309 34.18 -48.81 13.76
C ASP A 309 32.94 -48.03 14.17
N THR A 310 32.21 -48.65 15.11
CA THR A 310 31.56 -47.93 16.21
C THR A 310 32.51 -47.70 17.39
N THR A 311 32.55 -46.49 17.94
CA THR A 311 32.66 -46.22 19.41
C THR A 311 32.33 -44.74 19.64
N SER A 312 31.43 -44.40 20.57
CA SER A 312 31.68 -44.08 21.99
C SER A 312 32.48 -42.77 22.23
N ASN A 313 32.27 -42.01 23.30
CA ASN A 313 31.50 -42.33 24.52
C ASN A 313 30.77 -41.10 25.10
N ALA A 314 29.94 -41.32 26.13
CA ALA A 314 29.04 -40.31 26.69
C ALA A 314 29.62 -39.58 27.95
N VAL A 315 28.74 -38.77 28.57
CA VAL A 315 28.85 -38.12 29.90
C VAL A 315 29.63 -36.80 29.95
N GLY A 316 28.99 -35.77 30.51
CA GLY A 316 29.57 -34.44 30.74
C GLY A 316 28.57 -33.43 31.31
N ILE A 317 28.08 -33.63 32.54
CA ILE A 317 27.25 -32.63 33.24
C ILE A 317 28.17 -31.57 33.84
N SER A 318 28.02 -30.31 33.43
CA SER A 318 28.52 -29.16 34.20
C SER A 318 27.61 -27.95 34.10
N ARG A 319 27.61 -27.15 35.17
CA ARG A 319 26.82 -25.93 35.34
C ARG A 319 27.70 -24.72 35.05
N ALA A 320 27.23 -23.80 34.22
CA ALA A 320 27.76 -22.46 34.11
C ALA A 320 26.61 -21.45 34.10
N GLU A 321 26.81 -20.33 34.77
CA GLU A 321 25.93 -19.17 34.76
C GLU A 321 26.49 -18.16 33.76
N ASP A 322 25.64 -17.48 32.99
CA ASP A 322 26.01 -16.19 32.42
C ASP A 322 24.78 -15.28 32.26
N THR A 323 25.03 -13.99 32.04
CA THR A 323 24.16 -12.92 32.54
C THR A 323 23.76 -11.88 31.49
N GLY A 324 22.47 -11.53 31.49
CA GLY A 324 21.95 -10.25 30.99
C GLY A 324 21.89 -10.03 29.47
N PHE A 325 20.75 -9.56 28.97
CA PHE A 325 20.55 -8.10 28.89
C PHE A 325 19.07 -7.74 28.77
N MET A 326 18.76 -6.46 28.99
CA MET A 326 17.40 -5.94 29.15
C MET A 326 16.60 -5.88 27.84
N THR A 327 15.27 -6.00 27.95
CA THR A 327 14.37 -4.90 27.53
C THR A 327 13.04 -4.97 28.28
N ASP A 328 12.77 -3.96 29.12
CA ASP A 328 11.40 -3.57 29.46
C ASP A 328 10.91 -2.57 28.40
N ARG A 329 9.70 -2.79 27.89
CA ARG A 329 8.74 -1.70 27.57
C ARG A 329 7.34 -2.25 27.34
N SER A 330 6.44 -1.91 28.26
CA SER A 330 5.01 -2.21 28.18
C SER A 330 4.30 -1.50 27.01
N PRO A 331 3.29 -2.13 26.37
CA PRO A 331 2.45 -1.47 25.38
C PRO A 331 1.37 -0.60 26.03
N THR A 332 1.31 0.67 25.65
CA THR A 332 0.36 1.66 26.23
C THR A 332 -1.09 1.37 25.85
N ARG A 333 -2.01 1.39 26.83
CA ARG A 333 -3.46 1.41 26.57
C ARG A 333 -3.85 2.63 25.73
N ILE A 334 -4.44 2.41 24.56
CA ILE A 334 -5.26 3.39 23.86
C ILE A 334 -6.70 2.87 23.82
N SER A 335 -7.51 3.31 24.79
CA SER A 335 -8.95 3.11 24.77
C SER A 335 -9.61 4.24 23.99
N HIS A 336 -10.24 3.93 22.85
CA HIS A 336 -11.17 4.83 22.18
C HIS A 336 -12.49 4.13 21.92
N ILE A 337 -13.56 4.65 22.53
CA ILE A 337 -14.92 4.13 22.42
C ILE A 337 -15.55 4.76 21.17
N TYR A 338 -16.14 3.95 20.28
CA TYR A 338 -17.10 4.47 19.30
C TYR A 338 -18.31 3.56 19.11
N ARG A 339 -19.50 4.17 19.17
CA ARG A 339 -20.79 3.50 18.92
C ARG A 339 -21.12 3.57 17.43
N GLY A 340 -20.94 2.46 16.71
CA GLY A 340 -21.35 2.34 15.31
C GLY A 340 -22.88 2.28 15.17
N ARG A 341 -23.51 3.38 14.76
CA ARG A 341 -24.93 3.38 14.34
C ARG A 341 -25.03 2.86 12.90
N ALA A 342 -25.42 1.60 12.72
CA ALA A 342 -25.85 1.11 11.43
C ALA A 342 -27.10 1.88 10.96
N ARG A 343 -27.04 2.48 9.75
CA ARG A 343 -28.20 3.04 9.05
C ARG A 343 -28.38 2.30 7.74
N MET A 344 -29.18 1.23 7.75
CA MET A 344 -29.72 0.67 6.51
C MET A 344 -30.52 1.76 5.78
N THR A 345 -30.08 2.11 4.57
CA THR A 345 -30.84 3.03 3.71
C THR A 345 -31.71 2.17 2.79
N ALA A 346 -32.99 2.05 3.13
CA ALA A 346 -33.93 1.25 2.36
C ALA A 346 -34.15 1.86 0.96
N LEU A 347 -33.89 1.07 -0.08
CA LEU A 347 -34.18 1.44 -1.46
C LEU A 347 -35.70 1.45 -1.67
N ARG A 348 -36.30 2.63 -1.80
CA ARG A 348 -37.65 2.75 -2.35
C ARG A 348 -37.60 2.63 -3.87
N THR A 349 -38.26 1.60 -4.40
CA THR A 349 -38.66 1.54 -5.80
C THR A 349 -39.60 2.70 -6.13
N VAL A 350 -39.41 3.28 -7.32
CA VAL A 350 -40.36 4.22 -7.92
C VAL A 350 -40.93 3.54 -9.16
N SER A 351 -42.22 3.20 -9.12
CA SER A 351 -42.91 2.65 -10.28
C SER A 351 -43.16 3.74 -11.31
N LEU A 352 -42.84 3.46 -12.57
CA LEU A 352 -43.38 4.21 -13.70
C LEU A 352 -44.84 3.83 -13.91
N VAL A 353 -45.69 4.84 -14.06
CA VAL A 353 -47.01 4.74 -14.68
C VAL A 353 -46.95 5.60 -15.95
N SER A 354 -47.69 5.19 -16.99
CA SER A 354 -47.67 5.76 -18.36
C SER A 354 -48.09 7.22 -18.43
#